data_AF-A0A9D1VX11-F1
#
_entry.id   AF-A0A9D1VX11-F1
#
_cell.length_a   1.000
_cell.length_b   1.000
_cell.length_c   1.000
_cell.angle_alpha   90.00
_cell.angle_beta   90.00
_cell.angle_gamma   90.00
#
_symmetry.space_group_name_H-M   'P 1'
#
loop_
_entity.id
_entity.type
_entity.pdbx_description
1 polymer ?
#
loop_
_entity_poly.entity_id
_entity_poly.type
_entity_poly.pdbx_seq_one_letter_code
_entity_poly.pdbx_strand_id
1 'polypeptide(L)'
;MKEFAVRNLRLCTKDCLCLYVCPVGATDTENSIIDVEKCTGCGVCARACPSGAITMMPVELPPQQKKDDAVVGLAETLLRGKVRQEKAALQIMEETGDDGLYRLCKALARSSRLVAEDISREAGYMLPQSGNTHRKLEEWRQDPPGDDFPAEAVERLLELIPYPY
;
A
#
# COMPACT_ATOMS: atom_id res chain seq x y z
N MET A 1 18.11 14.56 -8.37
CA MET A 1 17.14 13.48 -8.61
C MET A 1 16.03 14.07 -9.47
N LYS A 2 15.57 13.41 -10.53
CA LYS A 2 14.45 13.92 -11.34
C LYS A 2 13.17 13.74 -10.52
N GLU A 3 12.36 14.79 -10.42
CA GLU A 3 11.11 14.80 -9.64
C GLU A 3 9.95 15.31 -10.49
N PHE A 4 8.73 14.99 -10.10
CA PHE A 4 7.49 15.50 -10.69
C PHE A 4 6.49 15.84 -9.59
N ALA A 5 5.57 16.75 -9.90
CA ALA A 5 4.56 17.17 -8.93
C ALA A 5 3.35 16.23 -8.97
N VAL A 6 2.83 15.87 -7.79
CA VAL A 6 1.59 15.10 -7.63
C VAL A 6 0.63 15.88 -6.73
N ARG A 7 -0.66 15.87 -7.09
CA ARG A 7 -1.72 16.57 -6.34
C ARG A 7 -2.57 15.57 -5.54
N ASN A 8 -2.66 15.77 -4.23
CA ASN A 8 -3.58 15.06 -3.35
C ASN A 8 -4.95 15.76 -3.36
N LEU A 9 -5.93 15.13 -4.02
CA LEU A 9 -7.27 15.70 -4.15
C LEU A 9 -8.02 15.83 -2.82
N ARG A 10 -7.68 15.03 -1.80
CA ARG A 10 -8.31 15.14 -0.47
C ARG A 10 -7.87 16.39 0.29
N LEU A 11 -6.69 16.93 -0.02
CA LEU A 11 -6.15 18.15 0.60
C LEU A 11 -6.39 19.40 -0.26
N CYS A 12 -6.85 19.24 -1.50
CA CYS A 12 -7.01 20.34 -2.43
C CYS A 12 -8.28 21.16 -2.13
N THR A 13 -8.12 22.39 -1.67
CA THR A 13 -9.19 23.35 -1.35
C THR A 13 -9.62 24.21 -2.53
N LYS A 14 -9.06 23.98 -3.73
CA LYS A 14 -9.40 24.67 -4.98
C LYS A 14 -9.10 26.19 -5.01
N ASP A 15 -8.08 26.64 -4.28
CA ASP A 15 -7.52 28.00 -4.43
C ASP A 15 -6.82 28.21 -5.79
N CYS A 16 -6.46 27.10 -6.46
CA CYS A 16 -5.97 27.06 -7.84
C CYS A 16 -4.71 27.87 -8.16
N LEU A 17 -3.99 28.40 -7.16
CA LEU A 17 -2.73 29.16 -7.39
C LEU A 17 -1.69 28.36 -8.20
N CYS A 18 -1.66 27.03 -8.02
CA CYS A 18 -0.81 26.14 -8.80
C CYS A 18 -0.98 26.29 -10.32
N LEU A 19 -2.19 26.61 -10.81
CA LEU A 19 -2.48 26.80 -12.23
C LEU A 19 -1.73 28.02 -12.80
N TYR A 20 -1.71 29.11 -12.04
CA TYR A 20 -1.10 30.37 -12.47
C TYR A 20 0.42 30.38 -12.35
N VAL A 21 0.99 29.63 -11.40
CA VAL A 21 2.44 29.62 -11.17
C VAL A 21 3.18 28.53 -11.95
N CYS A 22 2.47 27.62 -12.62
CA CYS A 22 3.10 26.56 -13.40
C CYS A 22 3.62 27.10 -14.74
N PRO A 23 4.94 27.17 -14.98
CA PRO A 23 5.49 27.80 -16.19
C PRO A 23 5.22 27.01 -17.48
N VAL A 24 4.82 25.74 -17.35
CA VAL A 24 4.62 24.79 -18.45
C VAL A 24 3.18 24.29 -18.54
N GLY A 25 2.27 24.85 -17.73
CA GLY A 25 0.86 24.46 -17.71
C GLY A 25 0.59 23.01 -17.25
N ALA A 26 1.57 22.31 -16.67
CA ALA A 26 1.40 20.91 -16.25
C ALA A 26 0.31 20.70 -15.19
N THR A 27 -0.03 21.72 -14.42
CA THR A 27 -1.05 21.64 -13.36
C THR A 27 -2.47 21.93 -13.86
N ASP A 28 -2.60 22.41 -15.09
CA ASP A 28 -3.83 22.87 -15.73
C ASP A 28 -4.48 21.73 -16.52
N THR A 29 -5.34 21.01 -15.82
CA THR A 29 -5.95 19.76 -16.28
C THR A 29 -7.37 19.65 -15.74
N GLU A 30 -8.33 19.26 -16.57
CA GLU A 30 -9.74 19.13 -16.20
C GLU A 30 -10.01 18.10 -15.09
N ASN A 31 -9.21 17.03 -15.03
CA ASN A 31 -9.34 15.95 -14.04
C ASN A 31 -8.58 16.24 -12.73
N SER A 32 -7.96 17.42 -12.59
CA SER A 32 -7.11 17.79 -11.47
C SER A 32 -5.86 16.90 -11.26
N ILE A 33 -5.46 16.09 -12.24
CA ILE A 33 -4.24 15.26 -12.21
C ILE A 33 -3.14 16.01 -12.95
N ILE A 34 -2.01 16.28 -12.28
CA ILE A 34 -0.87 16.97 -12.90
C ILE A 34 -0.32 16.14 -14.06
N ASP A 35 -0.14 16.78 -15.22
CA ASP A 35 0.45 16.20 -16.41
C ASP A 35 1.96 16.00 -16.18
N VAL A 36 2.34 14.74 -15.95
CA VAL A 36 3.73 14.35 -15.63
C VAL A 36 4.66 14.55 -16.83
N GLU A 37 4.16 14.39 -18.06
CA GLU A 37 4.96 14.54 -19.29
C GLU A 37 5.37 15.99 -19.51
N LYS A 38 4.51 16.95 -19.15
CA LYS A 38 4.83 18.39 -19.18
C LYS A 38 5.62 18.85 -17.96
N CYS A 39 5.56 18.12 -16.86
CA CYS A 39 6.15 18.57 -15.59
C CYS A 39 7.68 18.60 -15.66
N THR A 40 8.26 19.77 -15.38
CA THR A 40 9.73 19.95 -15.33
C THR A 40 10.35 19.66 -13.96
N GLY A 41 9.53 19.37 -12.95
CA GLY A 41 10.02 19.13 -11.58
C GLY A 41 10.43 20.38 -10.79
N CYS A 42 10.11 21.60 -11.26
CA CYS A 42 10.59 22.84 -10.62
C CYS A 42 10.02 23.15 -9.21
N GLY A 43 8.92 22.49 -8.81
CA GLY A 43 8.33 22.60 -7.48
C GLY A 43 7.66 23.93 -7.12
N VAL A 44 7.50 24.86 -8.08
CA VAL A 44 6.85 26.16 -7.81
C VAL A 44 5.39 25.98 -7.38
N CYS A 45 4.66 25.07 -8.02
CA CYS A 45 3.28 24.76 -7.65
C CYS A 45 3.15 24.16 -6.25
N ALA A 46 4.11 23.35 -5.80
CA ALA A 46 4.15 22.80 -4.45
C ALA A 46 4.34 23.89 -3.39
N ARG A 47 5.30 24.80 -3.60
CA ARG A 47 5.56 25.94 -2.69
C ARG A 47 4.39 26.94 -2.65
N ALA A 48 3.69 27.10 -3.76
CA ALA A 48 2.58 28.05 -3.86
C ALA A 48 1.26 27.49 -3.31
N CYS A 49 1.09 26.18 -3.17
CA CYS A 49 -0.19 25.60 -2.78
C CYS A 49 -0.51 25.92 -1.30
N PRO A 50 -1.55 26.73 -1.00
CA PRO A 50 -1.83 27.15 0.37
C PRO A 50 -2.31 25.99 1.25
N SER A 51 -2.96 24.99 0.67
CA SER A 51 -3.42 23.80 1.39
C SER A 51 -2.37 22.68 1.49
N GLY A 52 -1.16 22.89 0.96
CA GLY A 52 -0.12 21.86 0.93
C GLY A 52 -0.52 20.61 0.14
N ALA A 53 -1.46 20.72 -0.80
CA ALA A 53 -1.99 19.57 -1.53
C ALA A 53 -1.06 19.03 -2.63
N ILE A 54 0.08 19.67 -2.90
CA ILE A 54 1.00 19.27 -3.97
C ILE A 54 2.35 18.87 -3.36
N THR A 55 2.82 17.68 -3.70
CA THR A 55 4.10 17.12 -3.25
C THR A 55 4.99 16.82 -4.46
N MET A 56 6.30 17.00 -4.30
CA MET A 56 7.29 16.57 -5.28
C MET A 56 7.65 15.11 -5.03
N MET A 57 7.46 14.28 -6.04
CA MET A 57 7.78 12.85 -6.00
C MET A 57 8.99 12.58 -6.90
N PRO A 58 9.97 11.78 -6.45
CA PRO A 58 11.05 11.37 -7.32
C PRO A 58 10.54 10.42 -8.40
N VAL A 59 11.11 10.53 -9.61
CA VAL A 59 10.83 9.61 -10.72
C VAL A 59 11.38 8.22 -10.41
N GLU A 60 12.59 8.17 -9.86
CA GLU A 60 13.21 6.95 -9.38
C GLU A 60 12.97 6.84 -7.87
N LEU A 61 12.19 5.85 -7.46
CA LEU A 61 11.99 5.57 -6.05
C LEU A 61 13.30 5.01 -5.44
N PRO A 62 13.64 5.41 -4.20
CA PRO A 62 14.81 4.85 -3.54
C PRO A 62 14.66 3.33 -3.40
N PRO A 63 15.78 2.58 -3.41
CA PRO A 63 15.72 1.15 -3.19
C PRO A 63 15.10 0.87 -1.83
N GLN A 64 14.31 -0.18 -1.81
CA GLN A 64 13.64 -0.67 -0.63
C GLN A 64 14.68 -0.96 0.48
N GLN A 65 14.51 -0.33 1.64
CA GLN A 65 15.42 -0.53 2.76
C GLN A 65 15.22 -1.94 3.32
N LYS A 66 16.32 -2.68 3.50
CA LYS A 66 16.27 -3.99 4.15
C LYS A 66 16.01 -3.80 5.64
N LYS A 67 15.12 -4.62 6.20
CA LYS A 67 14.95 -4.75 7.65
C LYS A 67 15.97 -5.76 8.18
N ASP A 68 16.44 -5.55 9.40
CA ASP A 68 17.33 -6.48 10.08
C ASP A 68 16.63 -7.83 10.30
N ASP A 69 17.33 -8.93 10.05
CA ASP A 69 16.76 -10.27 10.12
C ASP A 69 16.17 -10.59 11.51
N ALA A 70 16.73 -10.04 12.58
CA ALA A 70 16.18 -10.20 13.93
C ALA A 70 14.82 -9.51 14.04
N VAL A 71 14.66 -8.31 13.48
CA VAL A 71 13.38 -7.59 13.46
C VAL A 71 12.35 -8.36 12.64
N VAL A 72 12.74 -8.88 11.48
CA VAL A 72 11.86 -9.71 10.65
C VAL A 72 11.43 -10.97 11.40
N GLY A 73 12.36 -11.69 12.05
CA GLY A 73 12.04 -12.89 12.82
C GLY A 73 11.11 -12.64 14.02
N LEU A 74 11.27 -11.50 14.71
CA LEU A 74 10.31 -11.09 15.75
C LEU A 74 8.92 -10.81 15.15
N ALA A 75 8.86 -10.09 14.03
CA ALA A 75 7.60 -9.77 13.35
C ALA A 75 6.88 -11.05 12.91
N GLU A 76 7.58 -12.02 12.32
CA GLU A 76 7.01 -13.32 11.95
C GLU A 76 6.50 -14.11 13.17
N THR A 77 7.20 -14.03 14.30
CA THR A 77 6.76 -14.68 15.54
C THR A 77 5.46 -14.07 16.04
N LEU A 78 5.34 -12.75 16.01
CA LEU A 78 4.11 -12.04 16.37
C LEU A 78 2.97 -12.37 15.40
N LEU A 79 3.26 -12.40 14.09
CA LEU A 79 2.34 -12.82 13.03
C LEU A 79 1.74 -14.21 13.32
N ARG A 80 2.58 -15.21 13.59
CA ARG A 80 2.15 -16.57 13.97
C ARG A 80 1.30 -16.56 15.24
N GLY A 81 1.60 -15.69 16.20
CA GLY A 81 0.77 -15.48 17.39
C GLY A 81 -0.62 -14.97 17.04
N LYS A 82 -0.73 -13.99 16.13
CA LYS A 82 -2.00 -13.41 15.69
C LYS A 82 -2.86 -14.40 14.91
N VAL A 83 -2.26 -15.19 14.02
CA VAL A 83 -2.98 -16.26 13.30
C VAL A 83 -3.55 -17.30 14.27
N ARG A 84 -2.79 -17.68 15.32
CA ARG A 84 -3.30 -18.60 16.36
C ARG A 84 -4.45 -17.98 17.17
N GLN A 85 -4.35 -16.70 17.53
CA GLN A 85 -5.42 -15.98 18.24
C GLN A 85 -6.69 -15.91 17.40
N GLU A 86 -6.56 -15.60 16.11
CA GLU A 86 -7.67 -15.59 15.17
C GLU A 86 -8.35 -16.96 15.09
N LYS A 87 -7.57 -18.02 14.87
CA LYS A 87 -8.09 -19.38 14.78
C LYS A 87 -8.85 -19.79 16.05
N ALA A 88 -8.27 -19.54 17.23
CA ALA A 88 -8.92 -19.85 18.49
C ALA A 88 -10.23 -19.07 18.68
N ALA A 89 -10.25 -17.78 18.32
CA ALA A 89 -11.46 -16.98 18.39
C ALA A 89 -12.56 -17.49 17.45
N LEU A 90 -12.21 -17.90 16.22
CA LEU A 90 -13.16 -18.51 15.28
C LEU A 90 -13.74 -19.82 15.81
N GLN A 91 -12.91 -20.70 16.38
CA GLN A 91 -13.37 -21.97 16.97
C GLN A 91 -14.36 -21.74 18.13
N ILE A 92 -14.03 -20.84 19.06
CA ILE A 92 -14.93 -20.49 20.16
C ILE A 92 -16.24 -19.89 19.62
N MET A 93 -16.17 -19.05 18.58
CA MET A 93 -17.33 -18.44 17.95
C MET A 93 -18.26 -19.48 17.30
N GLU A 94 -17.71 -20.55 16.73
CA GLU A 94 -18.50 -21.63 16.12
C GLU A 94 -19.18 -22.53 17.17
N GLU A 95 -18.56 -22.70 18.33
CA GLU A 95 -19.03 -23.63 19.38
C GLU A 95 -19.87 -22.96 20.47
N THR A 96 -19.73 -21.65 20.67
CA THR A 96 -20.37 -20.95 21.79
C THR A 96 -21.86 -20.71 21.58
N GLY A 97 -22.65 -20.93 22.64
CA GLY A 97 -24.06 -20.52 22.71
C GLY A 97 -24.30 -19.15 23.35
N ASP A 98 -23.24 -18.48 23.83
CA ASP A 98 -23.35 -17.18 24.51
C ASP A 98 -23.16 -16.01 23.52
N ASP A 99 -24.15 -15.12 23.40
CA ASP A 99 -24.12 -13.98 22.46
C ASP A 99 -22.96 -13.01 22.74
N GLY A 100 -22.69 -12.75 24.02
CA GLY A 100 -21.62 -11.84 24.43
C GLY A 100 -20.26 -12.37 23.99
N LEU A 101 -20.01 -13.65 24.25
CA LEU A 101 -18.80 -14.35 23.87
C LEU A 101 -18.67 -14.48 22.35
N TYR A 102 -19.75 -14.78 21.63
CA TYR A 102 -19.77 -14.79 20.17
C TYR A 102 -19.29 -13.45 19.59
N ARG A 103 -19.88 -12.35 20.06
CA ARG A 103 -19.56 -10.99 19.57
C ARG A 103 -18.12 -10.59 19.89
N LEU A 104 -17.65 -10.93 21.09
CA LEU A 104 -16.26 -10.70 21.50
C LEU A 104 -15.29 -11.47 20.61
N CYS A 105 -15.51 -12.77 20.41
CA CYS A 105 -14.64 -13.61 19.57
C CYS A 105 -14.65 -13.16 18.11
N LYS A 106 -15.81 -12.76 17.57
CA LYS A 106 -15.89 -12.18 16.22
C LYS A 106 -15.02 -10.93 16.07
N ALA A 107 -15.07 -10.03 17.07
CA ALA A 107 -14.23 -8.83 17.08
C ALA A 107 -12.73 -9.19 17.21
N LEU A 108 -12.40 -10.15 18.08
CA LEU A 108 -11.02 -10.62 18.29
C LEU A 108 -10.43 -11.28 17.05
N ALA A 109 -11.21 -12.10 16.34
CA ALA A 109 -10.81 -12.72 15.08
C ALA A 109 -10.48 -11.65 14.04
N ARG A 110 -11.37 -10.66 13.85
CA ARG A 110 -11.12 -9.56 12.91
C ARG A 110 -9.92 -8.71 13.31
N SER A 111 -9.78 -8.38 14.59
CA SER A 111 -8.64 -7.61 15.09
C SER A 111 -7.32 -8.35 14.86
N SER A 112 -7.28 -9.65 15.19
CA SER A 112 -6.08 -10.48 15.02
C SER A 112 -5.69 -10.60 13.54
N ARG A 113 -6.67 -10.77 12.64
CA ARG A 113 -6.44 -10.79 11.19
C ARG A 113 -5.82 -9.49 10.67
N LEU A 114 -6.39 -8.34 11.03
CA LEU A 114 -5.90 -7.04 10.58
C LEU A 114 -4.45 -6.82 11.03
N VAL A 115 -4.15 -7.12 12.30
CA VAL A 115 -2.79 -7.00 12.82
C VAL A 115 -1.84 -7.98 12.13
N ALA A 116 -2.29 -9.21 11.83
CA ALA A 116 -1.49 -10.17 11.06
C ALA A 116 -1.18 -9.65 9.64
N GLU A 117 -2.18 -9.13 8.93
CA GLU A 117 -2.02 -8.54 7.59
C GLU A 117 -1.02 -7.37 7.60
N ASP A 118 -1.13 -6.48 8.58
CA ASP A 118 -0.22 -5.33 8.73
C ASP A 118 1.21 -5.77 9.08
N ILE A 119 1.37 -6.72 10.01
CA ILE A 119 2.68 -7.28 10.34
C ILE A 119 3.30 -7.95 9.11
N SER A 120 2.53 -8.71 8.34
CA SER A 120 3.02 -9.38 7.13
C SER A 120 3.53 -8.37 6.10
N ARG A 121 2.74 -7.30 5.85
CA ARG A 121 3.11 -6.19 4.98
C ARG A 121 4.40 -5.52 5.46
N GLU A 122 4.52 -5.29 6.75
CA GLU A 122 5.66 -4.60 7.34
C GLU A 122 6.90 -5.49 7.48
N ALA A 123 6.79 -6.76 7.86
CA ALA A 123 7.92 -7.65 8.11
C ALA A 123 8.81 -7.76 6.85
N GLY A 124 8.19 -7.93 5.68
CA GLY A 124 8.88 -7.90 4.39
C GLY A 124 8.99 -6.51 3.77
N TYR A 125 8.39 -5.49 4.39
CA TYR A 125 8.23 -4.13 3.85
C TYR A 125 7.60 -4.12 2.44
N MET A 126 6.65 -5.03 2.16
CA MET A 126 6.07 -5.26 0.83
C MET A 126 5.23 -4.05 0.34
N LEU A 127 5.82 -3.24 -0.52
CA LEU A 127 5.10 -2.23 -1.31
C LEU A 127 4.58 -2.90 -2.58
N PRO A 128 3.36 -2.60 -3.07
CA PRO A 128 2.82 -3.25 -4.27
C PRO A 128 3.83 -3.29 -5.42
N GLN A 129 4.42 -2.16 -5.77
CA GLN A 129 5.38 -1.96 -6.86
C GLN A 129 6.83 -2.41 -6.57
N SER A 130 7.08 -3.12 -5.46
CA SER A 130 8.44 -3.53 -5.07
C SER A 130 8.81 -4.93 -5.52
N GLY A 131 10.11 -5.17 -5.69
CA GLY A 131 10.62 -6.42 -6.28
C GLY A 131 10.43 -7.67 -5.43
N ASN A 132 10.28 -7.54 -4.10
CA ASN A 132 9.86 -8.66 -3.26
C ASN A 132 8.40 -9.05 -3.50
N THR A 133 7.49 -8.09 -3.73
CA THR A 133 6.11 -8.38 -4.13
C THR A 133 6.06 -9.08 -5.48
N HIS A 134 6.76 -8.56 -6.50
CA HIS A 134 6.81 -9.21 -7.81
C HIS A 134 7.41 -10.63 -7.75
N ARG A 135 8.51 -10.84 -7.02
CA ARG A 135 9.06 -12.19 -6.82
C ARG A 135 8.05 -13.13 -6.16
N LYS A 136 7.30 -12.65 -5.16
CA LYS A 136 6.29 -13.47 -4.48
C LYS A 136 5.12 -13.81 -5.41
N LEU A 137 4.67 -12.86 -6.22
CA LEU A 137 3.62 -13.08 -7.21
C LEU A 137 4.09 -14.09 -8.27
N GLU A 138 5.32 -13.98 -8.79
CA GLU A 138 5.87 -14.95 -9.74
C GLU A 138 6.07 -16.34 -9.11
N GLU A 139 6.47 -16.41 -7.84
CA GLU A 139 6.53 -17.68 -7.09
C GLU A 139 5.15 -18.33 -7.02
N TRP A 140 4.11 -17.58 -6.63
CA TRP A 140 2.74 -18.12 -6.57
C TRP A 140 2.14 -18.44 -7.94
N ARG A 141 2.58 -17.75 -8.99
CA ARG A 141 2.20 -18.05 -10.37
C ARG A 141 2.74 -19.42 -10.78
N GLN A 142 3.97 -19.73 -10.39
CA GLN A 142 4.65 -20.99 -10.72
C GLN A 142 4.23 -22.14 -9.81
N ASP A 143 4.03 -21.86 -8.51
CA ASP A 143 3.68 -22.81 -7.46
C ASP A 143 2.55 -22.27 -6.57
N PRO A 144 1.29 -22.41 -7.01
CA PRO A 144 0.13 -21.99 -6.23
C PRO A 144 0.03 -22.74 -4.89
N PRO A 145 -0.22 -22.06 -3.76
CA PRO A 145 -0.32 -22.68 -2.44
C PRO A 145 -1.43 -23.74 -2.24
N GLY A 146 -2.36 -23.91 -3.18
CA GLY A 146 -3.44 -24.88 -3.12
C GLY A 146 -4.47 -24.72 -4.23
N ASP A 147 -5.41 -25.66 -4.33
CA ASP A 147 -6.38 -25.73 -5.43
C ASP A 147 -7.35 -24.54 -5.47
N ASP A 148 -7.73 -24.01 -4.30
CA ASP A 148 -8.60 -22.83 -4.17
C ASP A 148 -7.85 -21.50 -4.31
N PHE A 149 -6.55 -21.53 -4.64
CA PHE A 149 -5.76 -20.31 -4.76
C PHE A 149 -6.18 -19.48 -5.97
N PRO A 150 -6.41 -18.16 -5.84
CA PRO A 150 -6.88 -17.32 -6.94
C PRO A 150 -5.74 -16.96 -7.91
N ALA A 151 -5.30 -17.94 -8.72
CA ALA A 151 -4.20 -17.76 -9.66
C ALA A 151 -4.44 -16.63 -10.68
N GLU A 152 -5.69 -16.45 -11.14
CA GLU A 152 -6.07 -15.35 -12.04
C GLU A 152 -5.80 -13.97 -11.42
N ALA A 153 -5.97 -13.84 -10.09
CA ALA A 153 -5.68 -12.59 -9.40
C ALA A 153 -4.18 -12.28 -9.42
N VAL A 154 -3.31 -13.29 -9.37
CA VAL A 154 -1.86 -13.09 -9.47
C VAL A 154 -1.46 -12.55 -10.83
N GLU A 155 -1.97 -13.14 -11.91
CA GLU A 155 -1.72 -12.66 -13.28
C GLU A 155 -2.17 -11.20 -13.44
N ARG A 156 -3.40 -10.90 -13.00
CA ARG A 156 -3.94 -9.53 -13.05
C ARG A 156 -3.11 -8.54 -12.22
N LEU A 157 -2.57 -8.96 -11.07
CA LEU A 157 -1.72 -8.10 -10.25
C LEU A 157 -0.37 -7.84 -10.91
N LEU A 158 0.23 -8.83 -11.56
CA LEU A 158 1.48 -8.67 -12.32
C LEU A 158 1.32 -7.69 -13.49
N GLU A 159 0.14 -7.65 -14.12
CA GLU A 159 -0.18 -6.67 -15.17
C GLU A 159 -0.42 -5.26 -14.63
N LEU A 160 -1.16 -5.13 -13.52
CA LEU A 160 -1.59 -3.85 -12.96
C LEU A 160 -0.49 -3.13 -12.19
N ILE A 161 0.45 -3.87 -11.61
CA ILE A 161 1.49 -3.31 -10.76
C ILE A 161 2.76 -3.15 -11.61
N PRO A 162 3.16 -1.92 -11.96
CA PRO A 162 4.37 -1.70 -12.73
C PRO A 162 5.61 -2.06 -11.90
N TYR A 163 6.47 -2.90 -12.45
CA TYR A 163 7.80 -3.18 -11.90
C TYR A 163 8.87 -2.76 -12.91
N PRO A 164 9.57 -1.65 -12.67
CA PRO A 164 10.50 -1.06 -13.64
C PRO A 164 11.90 -1.71 -13.65
N TYR A 165 12.08 -2.88 -13.03
CA TYR A 165 13.38 -3.54 -12.85
C TYR A 165 13.40 -5.00 -13.27
#